data_AF-T1AW00-F1
#
_entry.id   AF-T1AW00-F1
#
_cell.length_a   1.000
_cell.length_b   1.000
_cell.length_c   1.000
_cell.angle_alpha   90.00
_cell.angle_beta   90.00
_cell.angle_gamma   90.00
#
_symmetry.space_group_name_H-M   'P 1'
#
loop_
_entity.id
_entity.type
_entity.pdbx_description
1 polymer ?
#
loop_
_entity_poly.entity_id
_entity_poly.type
_entity_poly.pdbx_seq_one_letter_code
_entity_poly.pdbx_strand_id
1 'polypeptide(L)'
;DGDIAAAVVSASLLQAWVAACAEAGIEPEAIVPDVLALPWQPGQWTLLLAGERALLRNGPLDGFACTRALLPTLLAAAWRRCAEAARPRTLQVLRGDGELPALPAELTVQESTGGVDPLALLQTPSLALNLRSGRHAARHTRNNGPWRWLAAAAALALVTALAYSGTRYVILGREQALLQQGVDTLFHRVLPAQQRIVDARAQLAEALLSAQRKAGGGGGLSLLA
;
A
#
# COMPACT_ATOMS: atom_id res chain seq x y z
N ASP A 1 -8.44 33.15 -0.55
CA ASP A 1 -7.10 33.08 0.07
C ASP A 1 -6.19 32.25 -0.80
N GLY A 2 -5.18 32.88 -1.38
CA GLY A 2 -4.25 32.32 -2.38
C GLY A 2 -2.82 32.21 -1.87
N ASP A 3 -2.62 32.23 -0.55
CA ASP A 3 -1.29 32.16 0.05
C ASP A 3 -0.79 30.72 0.01
N ILE A 4 0.44 30.56 -0.48
CA ILE A 4 1.11 29.27 -0.64
C ILE A 4 2.34 29.25 0.26
N ALA A 5 2.42 28.25 1.14
CA ALA A 5 3.61 28.01 1.94
C ALA A 5 4.75 27.48 1.04
N ALA A 6 5.93 28.06 1.15
CA ALA A 6 7.11 27.66 0.38
C ALA A 6 8.34 27.62 1.28
N ALA A 7 9.16 26.57 1.11
CA ALA A 7 10.48 26.46 1.71
C ALA A 7 11.52 26.45 0.59
N VAL A 8 12.47 27.38 0.64
CA VAL A 8 13.50 27.54 -0.40
C VAL A 8 14.87 27.45 0.23
N VAL A 9 15.74 26.64 -0.39
CA VAL A 9 17.14 26.48 -0.01
C VAL A 9 18.00 26.51 -1.26
N SER A 10 19.26 26.93 -1.14
CA SER A 10 20.21 26.84 -2.24
C SER A 10 20.43 25.38 -2.64
N ALA A 11 20.43 25.11 -3.95
CA ALA A 11 20.59 23.76 -4.48
C ALA A 11 21.92 23.11 -4.07
N SER A 12 23.01 23.89 -4.01
CA SER A 12 24.34 23.43 -3.58
C SER A 12 24.34 22.95 -2.13
N LEU A 13 23.70 23.68 -1.23
CA LEU A 13 23.58 23.31 0.18
C LEU A 13 22.76 22.02 0.37
N LEU A 14 21.63 21.91 -0.35
CA LEU A 14 20.82 20.69 -0.30
C LEU A 14 21.61 19.48 -0.80
N GLN A 15 22.38 19.63 -1.88
CA GLN A 15 23.26 18.57 -2.39
C GLN A 15 24.35 18.19 -1.38
N ALA A 16 24.96 19.18 -0.72
CA ALA A 16 25.98 18.94 0.30
C ALA A 16 25.42 18.13 1.48
N TRP A 17 24.22 18.45 1.97
CA TRP A 17 23.56 17.67 3.02
C TRP A 17 23.30 16.22 2.60
N VAL A 18 22.79 16.02 1.38
CA VAL A 18 22.52 14.67 0.87
C VAL A 18 23.80 13.86 0.71
N ALA A 19 24.89 14.49 0.23
CA ALA A 19 26.19 13.86 0.13
C ALA A 19 26.75 13.46 1.51
N ALA A 20 26.68 14.36 2.50
CA ALA A 20 27.10 14.08 3.86
C ALA A 20 26.32 12.90 4.49
N CYS A 21 25.00 12.82 4.25
CA CYS A 21 24.22 11.66 4.69
C CYS A 21 24.68 10.37 3.99
N ALA A 22 24.91 10.42 2.68
CA ALA A 22 25.36 9.25 1.92
C ALA A 22 26.75 8.74 2.36
N GLU A 23 27.68 9.65 2.68
CA GLU A 23 28.99 9.31 3.26
C GLU A 23 28.85 8.57 4.60
N ALA A 24 27.84 8.89 5.39
CA ALA A 24 27.49 8.20 6.62
C ALA A 24 26.66 6.91 6.41
N GLY A 25 26.39 6.52 5.16
CA GLY A 25 25.54 5.36 4.83
C GLY A 25 24.04 5.58 5.08
N ILE A 26 23.61 6.84 5.21
CA ILE A 26 22.22 7.23 5.48
C ILE A 26 21.60 7.78 4.19
N GLU A 27 20.49 7.19 3.76
CA GLU A 27 19.67 7.75 2.67
C GLU A 27 18.48 8.52 3.26
N PRO A 28 18.51 9.87 3.28
CA PRO A 28 17.42 10.65 3.86
C PRO A 28 16.17 10.56 2.97
N GLU A 29 15.06 10.13 3.54
CA GLU A 29 13.76 10.10 2.86
C GLU A 29 13.20 11.52 2.70
N ALA A 30 13.33 12.34 3.73
CA ALA A 30 12.87 13.73 3.74
C ALA A 30 13.91 14.67 4.35
N ILE A 31 13.92 15.92 3.89
CA ILE A 31 14.64 17.03 4.51
C ILE A 31 13.63 18.15 4.70
N VAL A 32 13.34 18.49 5.95
CA VAL A 32 12.33 19.50 6.34
C VAL A 32 12.95 20.57 7.24
N PRO A 33 12.41 21.80 7.25
CA PRO A 33 12.81 22.81 8.22
C PRO A 33 12.62 22.34 9.67
N ASP A 34 13.61 22.59 10.52
CA ASP A 34 13.64 22.20 11.94
C ASP A 34 12.47 22.78 12.74
N VAL A 35 12.04 24.01 12.43
CA VAL A 35 10.88 24.66 13.06
C VAL A 35 9.59 23.84 12.90
N LEU A 36 9.44 23.08 11.81
CA LEU A 36 8.25 22.26 11.56
C LEU A 36 8.22 20.93 12.33
N ALA A 37 9.30 20.61 13.05
CA ALA A 37 9.34 19.53 14.01
C ALA A 37 8.73 19.94 15.37
N LEU A 38 8.64 21.25 15.67
CA LEU A 38 8.03 21.70 16.92
C LEU A 38 6.52 21.39 16.94
N PRO A 39 5.93 20.92 18.05
CA PRO A 39 4.49 20.77 18.21
C PRO A 39 3.71 22.00 17.75
N TRP A 40 2.54 21.77 17.15
CA TRP A 40 1.65 22.85 16.73
C TRP A 40 0.21 22.55 17.12
N GLN A 41 -0.46 23.58 17.63
CA GLN A 41 -1.89 23.57 17.92
C GLN A 41 -2.50 24.90 17.48
N PRO A 42 -3.76 24.92 17.01
CA PRO A 42 -4.46 26.16 16.68
C PRO A 42 -4.51 27.11 17.89
N GLY A 43 -4.15 28.38 17.70
CA GLY A 43 -4.16 29.37 18.77
C GLY A 43 -3.01 29.27 19.78
N GLN A 44 -2.01 28.42 19.51
CA GLN A 44 -0.80 28.28 20.33
C GLN A 44 0.45 28.52 19.47
N TRP A 45 1.41 29.24 20.04
CA TRP A 45 2.77 29.29 19.52
C TRP A 45 3.68 28.37 20.32
N THR A 46 4.70 27.83 19.66
CA THR A 46 5.65 26.93 20.29
C THR A 46 7.06 27.49 20.13
N LEU A 47 7.73 27.73 21.25
CA LEU A 47 9.09 28.24 21.33
C LEU A 47 10.02 27.17 21.91
N LEU A 48 11.11 26.92 21.20
CA LEU A 48 12.21 26.10 21.68
C LEU A 48 13.44 26.98 21.84
N LEU A 49 14.03 26.99 23.04
CA LEU A 49 15.33 27.60 23.30
C LEU A 49 16.36 26.47 23.43
N ALA A 50 17.44 26.57 22.66
CA ALA A 50 18.50 25.57 22.60
C ALA A 50 19.85 26.28 22.49
N GLY A 51 20.48 26.53 23.63
CA GLY A 51 21.67 27.36 23.76
C GLY A 51 21.42 28.74 23.18
N GLU A 52 22.27 29.15 22.22
CA GLU A 52 22.18 30.44 21.54
C GLU A 52 21.08 30.51 20.47
N ARG A 53 20.43 29.39 20.12
CA ARG A 53 19.38 29.36 19.09
C ARG A 53 18.00 29.35 19.71
N ALA A 54 17.07 30.04 19.05
CA ALA A 54 15.66 30.04 19.35
C ALA A 54 14.87 29.69 18.10
N LEU A 55 13.91 28.77 18.22
CA LEU A 55 13.00 28.36 17.14
C LEU A 55 11.58 28.66 17.59
N LEU A 56 10.84 29.42 16.77
CA LEU A 56 9.44 29.74 17.01
C LEU A 56 8.58 29.17 15.89
N ARG A 57 7.67 28.27 16.22
CA ARG A 57 6.58 27.84 15.34
C ARG A 57 5.34 28.66 15.65
N ASN A 58 4.93 29.51 14.70
CA ASN A 58 3.81 30.44 14.84
C ASN A 58 2.62 30.11 13.92
N GLY A 59 2.73 29.06 13.10
CA GLY A 59 1.64 28.57 12.26
C GLY A 59 1.85 27.10 11.83
N PRO A 60 0.90 26.55 11.05
CA PRO A 60 0.96 25.16 10.63
C PRO A 60 2.16 24.87 9.72
N LEU A 61 2.52 25.81 8.84
CA LEU A 61 3.70 25.73 7.96
C LEU A 61 4.57 26.99 8.08
N ASP A 62 4.43 27.72 9.18
CA ASP A 62 5.10 28.99 9.42
C ASP A 62 5.90 28.99 10.72
N GLY A 63 7.02 29.70 10.68
CA GLY A 63 7.88 29.95 11.82
C GLY A 63 9.26 30.41 11.39
N PHE A 64 10.15 30.56 12.37
CA PHE A 64 11.53 30.97 12.11
C PHE A 64 12.48 30.42 13.16
N ALA A 65 13.76 30.36 12.79
CA ALA A 65 14.88 30.12 13.69
C ALA A 65 15.78 31.37 13.72
N CYS A 66 16.26 31.73 14.89
CA CYS A 66 17.12 32.90 15.09
C CYS A 66 18.06 32.71 16.28
N THR A 67 18.93 33.68 16.54
CA THR A 67 19.72 33.73 17.77
C THR A 67 18.89 34.27 18.93
N ARG A 68 19.24 33.90 20.16
CA ARG A 68 18.60 34.42 21.38
C ARG A 68 18.56 35.95 21.42
N ALA A 69 19.62 36.60 20.97
CA ALA A 69 19.71 38.07 20.92
C ALA A 69 18.68 38.71 19.97
N LEU A 70 18.32 38.04 18.87
CA LEU A 70 17.37 38.57 17.88
C LEU A 70 15.91 38.16 18.16
N LEU A 71 15.71 37.20 19.07
CA LEU A 71 14.38 36.67 19.40
C LEU A 71 13.37 37.75 19.81
N PRO A 72 13.67 38.72 20.70
CA PRO A 72 12.69 39.74 21.08
C PRO A 72 12.19 40.56 19.88
N THR A 73 13.11 40.93 18.98
CA THR A 73 12.79 41.73 17.79
C THR A 73 11.92 40.97 16.80
N LEU A 74 12.27 39.71 16.52
CA LEU A 74 11.52 38.88 15.58
C LEU A 74 10.17 38.44 16.14
N LEU A 75 10.09 38.16 17.46
CA LEU A 75 8.84 37.85 18.13
C LEU A 75 7.87 39.03 18.09
N ALA A 76 8.35 40.25 18.38
CA ALA A 76 7.52 41.46 18.27
C ALA A 76 7.09 41.75 16.83
N ALA A 77 7.93 41.46 15.84
CA ALA A 77 7.56 41.57 14.42
C ALA A 77 6.49 40.54 14.03
N ALA A 78 6.66 39.27 14.43
CA ALA A 78 5.69 38.21 14.19
C ALA A 78 4.34 38.51 14.85
N TRP A 79 4.36 39.04 16.08
CA TRP A 79 3.16 39.46 16.81
C TRP A 79 2.36 40.53 16.07
N ARG A 80 3.05 41.59 15.61
CA ARG A 80 2.43 42.70 14.87
C ARG A 80 1.85 42.28 13.53
N ARG A 81 2.44 41.26 12.88
CA ARG A 81 1.93 40.72 11.60
C ARG A 81 0.69 39.85 11.77
N CYS A 82 0.43 39.37 12.98
CA CYS A 82 -0.72 38.53 13.28
C CYS A 82 -1.98 39.38 13.43
N ALA A 83 -3.02 39.06 12.65
CA ALA A 83 -4.32 39.70 12.80
C ALA A 83 -4.86 39.46 14.22
N GLU A 84 -5.57 40.43 14.80
CA GLU A 84 -6.08 40.32 16.18
C GLU A 84 -6.91 39.06 16.42
N ALA A 85 -7.77 38.70 15.46
CA ALA A 85 -8.60 37.50 15.53
C ALA A 85 -7.79 36.18 15.48
N ALA A 86 -6.57 36.20 14.93
CA ALA A 86 -5.72 35.03 14.76
C ALA A 86 -4.56 34.99 15.79
N ARG A 87 -4.50 35.94 16.73
CA ARG A 87 -3.45 35.97 17.75
C ARG A 87 -3.50 34.70 18.62
N PRO A 88 -2.35 34.11 18.93
CA PRO A 88 -2.30 32.98 19.84
C PRO A 88 -2.69 33.42 21.25
N ARG A 89 -3.31 32.51 22.00
CA ARG A 89 -3.63 32.71 23.43
C ARG A 89 -2.53 32.19 24.34
N THR A 90 -1.79 31.19 23.86
CA THR A 90 -0.78 30.48 24.64
C THR A 90 0.55 30.43 23.90
N LEU A 91 1.64 30.51 24.67
CA LEU A 91 3.00 30.26 24.20
C LEU A 91 3.55 29.06 24.98
N GLN A 92 3.76 27.94 24.31
CA GLN A 92 4.42 26.78 24.89
C GLN A 92 5.94 26.92 24.76
N VAL A 93 6.66 26.84 25.86
CA VAL A 93 8.13 26.85 25.90
C VAL A 93 8.62 25.44 26.22
N LEU A 94 9.29 24.80 25.26
CA LEU A 94 9.65 23.37 25.34
C LEU A 94 11.00 23.12 26.02
N ARG A 95 11.88 24.10 26.06
CA ARG A 95 13.14 24.04 26.80
C ARG A 95 13.52 25.47 27.13
N GLY A 96 13.58 25.80 28.41
CA GLY A 96 13.94 27.12 28.92
C GLY A 96 15.32 27.07 29.56
N ASP A 97 16.37 26.90 28.77
CA ASP A 97 17.76 26.96 29.24
C ASP A 97 18.26 28.42 29.44
N GLY A 98 17.37 29.30 29.86
CA GLY A 98 17.67 30.71 30.10
C GLY A 98 16.42 31.58 30.11
N GLU A 99 16.61 32.85 30.40
CA GLU A 99 15.52 33.81 30.59
C GLU A 99 14.70 33.99 29.29
N LEU A 100 13.39 34.11 29.46
CA LEU A 100 12.46 34.41 28.38
C LEU A 100 12.55 35.90 28.02
N PRO A 101 12.40 36.27 26.74
CA PRO A 101 12.32 37.67 26.34
C PRO A 101 11.04 38.30 26.90
N ALA A 102 10.94 39.64 26.86
CA ALA A 102 9.69 40.33 27.18
C ALA A 102 8.58 39.86 26.22
N LEU A 103 7.55 39.23 26.78
CA LEU A 103 6.41 38.69 26.02
C LEU A 103 5.20 39.64 26.13
N PRO A 104 4.35 39.69 25.09
CA PRO A 104 3.04 40.37 25.17
C PRO A 104 2.24 39.90 26.38
N ALA A 105 1.65 40.83 27.14
CA ALA A 105 0.87 40.50 28.35
C ALA A 105 -0.37 39.62 28.08
N GLU A 106 -0.84 39.60 26.83
CA GLU A 106 -1.96 38.80 26.35
C GLU A 106 -1.62 37.29 26.24
N LEU A 107 -0.33 36.94 26.18
CA LEU A 107 0.14 35.56 26.04
C LEU A 107 0.27 34.86 27.39
N THR A 108 -0.45 33.75 27.56
CA THR A 108 -0.21 32.85 28.69
C THR A 108 0.96 31.93 28.38
N VAL A 109 2.04 32.05 29.15
CA VAL A 109 3.24 31.21 28.99
C VAL A 109 3.04 29.87 29.68
N GLN A 110 3.28 28.79 28.95
CA GLN A 110 3.26 27.42 29.46
C GLN A 110 4.67 26.84 29.30
N GLU A 111 5.42 26.79 30.39
CA GLU A 111 6.75 26.17 30.40
C GLU A 111 6.61 24.66 30.62
N SER A 112 7.22 23.89 29.73
CA SER A 112 7.31 22.44 29.89
C SER A 112 8.47 22.15 30.85
N THR A 113 8.16 21.80 32.10
CA THR A 113 9.14 21.49 33.14
C THR A 113 9.86 20.15 32.93
N GLY A 114 9.33 19.29 32.05
CA GLY A 114 9.99 18.05 31.63
C GLY A 114 11.00 18.35 30.53
N GLY A 115 12.25 17.90 30.70
CA GLY A 115 13.27 18.00 29.66
C GLY A 115 12.76 17.39 28.35
N VAL A 116 12.52 18.23 27.35
CA VAL A 116 12.03 17.76 26.06
C VAL A 116 13.16 17.03 25.34
N ASP A 117 12.94 15.75 25.08
CA ASP A 117 13.83 14.94 24.26
C ASP A 117 13.79 15.48 22.82
N PRO A 118 14.92 15.92 22.24
CA PRO A 118 14.97 16.38 20.85
C PRO A 118 14.51 15.30 19.88
N LEU A 119 14.66 14.01 20.21
CA LEU A 119 14.15 12.92 19.38
C LEU A 119 12.61 12.87 19.38
N ALA A 120 11.96 13.21 20.51
CA ALA A 120 10.50 13.25 20.59
C ALA A 120 9.90 14.32 19.66
N LEU A 121 10.60 15.45 19.48
CA LEU A 121 10.19 16.50 18.53
C LEU A 121 10.28 16.02 17.07
N LEU A 122 11.16 15.07 16.77
CA LEU A 122 11.37 14.54 15.43
C LEU A 122 10.42 13.37 15.08
N GLN A 123 9.53 12.95 15.98
CA GLN A 123 8.64 11.80 15.71
C GLN A 123 7.46 12.13 14.79
N THR A 124 7.05 13.40 14.69
CA THR A 124 5.89 13.78 13.87
C THR A 124 6.10 15.08 13.06
N PRO A 125 7.22 15.25 12.34
CA PRO A 125 7.44 16.44 11.54
C PRO A 125 6.42 16.50 10.40
N SER A 126 5.92 17.70 10.12
CA SER A 126 5.13 17.94 8.91
C SER A 126 6.01 17.74 7.68
N LEU A 127 5.70 16.71 6.88
CA LEU A 127 6.35 16.47 5.59
C LEU A 127 5.82 17.37 4.47
N ALA A 128 4.90 18.28 4.78
CA ALA A 128 4.27 19.14 3.78
C ALA A 128 5.28 20.07 3.07
N LEU A 129 6.36 20.45 3.75
CA LEU A 129 7.44 21.26 3.19
C LEU A 129 8.74 20.45 3.07
N ASN A 130 8.67 19.31 2.37
CA ASN A 130 9.85 18.50 2.06
C ASN A 130 10.70 19.13 0.94
N LEU A 131 11.95 19.47 1.27
CA LEU A 131 12.93 20.03 0.35
C LEU A 131 13.45 19.00 -0.66
N ARG A 132 13.30 17.70 -0.38
CA ARG A 132 13.61 16.60 -1.32
C ARG A 132 12.45 16.39 -2.30
N SER A 133 12.17 17.43 -3.08
CA SER A 133 11.10 17.47 -4.08
C SER A 133 11.65 17.63 -5.50
N GLY A 134 10.88 17.18 -6.50
CA GLY A 134 11.20 17.33 -7.92
C GLY A 134 12.55 16.71 -8.30
N ARG A 135 13.46 17.52 -8.85
CA ARG A 135 14.80 17.07 -9.30
C ARG A 135 15.71 16.57 -8.17
N HIS A 136 15.38 16.89 -6.91
CA HIS A 136 16.10 16.44 -5.72
C HIS A 136 15.30 15.40 -4.91
N ALA A 137 14.25 14.83 -5.51
CA ALA A 137 13.46 13.78 -4.88
C ALA A 137 14.32 12.57 -4.52
N ALA A 138 14.03 11.96 -3.37
CA ALA A 138 14.63 10.70 -3.00
C ALA A 138 14.35 9.67 -4.10
N ARG A 139 15.40 9.13 -4.70
CA ARG A 139 15.27 8.03 -5.64
C ARG A 139 14.99 6.79 -4.81
N HIS A 140 13.72 6.43 -4.66
CA HIS A 140 13.39 5.14 -4.08
C HIS A 140 14.04 4.05 -4.93
N THR A 141 15.10 3.43 -4.41
CA THR A 141 15.48 2.11 -4.88
C THR A 141 14.33 1.21 -4.45
N ARG A 142 13.45 0.89 -5.40
CA ARG A 142 12.27 0.06 -5.13
C ARG A 142 12.81 -1.28 -4.67
N ASN A 143 12.78 -1.53 -3.36
CA ASN A 143 13.19 -2.80 -2.80
C ASN A 143 12.14 -3.83 -3.22
N ASN A 144 12.34 -4.44 -4.38
CA ASN A 144 11.47 -5.48 -4.93
C ASN A 144 11.63 -6.82 -4.17
N GLY A 145 12.33 -6.84 -3.04
CA GLY A 145 12.54 -8.01 -2.18
C GLY A 145 11.28 -8.83 -1.87
N PRO A 146 10.16 -8.24 -1.41
CA PRO A 146 8.96 -9.01 -1.07
C PRO A 146 8.18 -9.48 -2.31
N TRP A 147 8.27 -8.77 -3.44
CA TRP A 147 7.61 -9.16 -4.69
C TRP A 147 8.20 -10.41 -5.32
N ARG A 148 9.50 -10.66 -5.12
CA ARG A 148 10.17 -11.87 -5.59
C ARG A 148 9.60 -13.14 -4.93
N TRP A 149 9.31 -13.08 -3.64
CA TRP A 149 8.73 -14.20 -2.90
C TRP A 149 7.26 -14.45 -3.25
N LEU A 150 6.49 -13.39 -3.45
CA LEU A 150 5.12 -13.49 -3.97
C LEU A 150 5.08 -14.11 -5.38
N ALA A 151 5.98 -13.69 -6.28
CA ALA A 151 6.09 -14.27 -7.60
C ALA A 151 6.52 -15.75 -7.57
N ALA A 152 7.45 -16.12 -6.69
CA ALA A 152 7.86 -17.51 -6.51
C ALA A 152 6.71 -18.39 -5.98
N ALA A 153 5.94 -17.89 -5.00
CA ALA A 153 4.76 -18.59 -4.47
C ALA A 153 3.68 -18.78 -5.53
N ALA A 154 3.41 -17.75 -6.34
CA ALA A 154 2.45 -17.82 -7.45
C ALA A 154 2.89 -18.82 -8.54
N ALA A 155 4.17 -18.83 -8.90
CA ALA A 155 4.73 -19.79 -9.85
C ALA A 155 4.59 -21.23 -9.33
N LEU A 156 4.92 -21.47 -8.05
CA LEU A 156 4.75 -22.78 -7.43
C LEU A 156 3.29 -23.23 -7.43
N ALA A 157 2.34 -22.34 -7.07
CA ALA A 157 0.92 -22.63 -7.10
C ALA A 157 0.43 -22.98 -8.52
N LEU A 158 0.90 -22.25 -9.53
CA LEU A 158 0.56 -22.50 -10.94
C LEU A 158 1.05 -23.88 -11.40
N VAL A 159 2.30 -24.22 -11.12
CA VAL A 159 2.88 -25.53 -11.47
C VAL A 159 2.10 -26.65 -10.78
N THR A 160 1.75 -26.47 -9.51
CA THR A 160 0.98 -27.46 -8.75
C THR A 160 -0.43 -27.65 -9.33
N ALA A 161 -1.11 -26.56 -9.72
CA ALA A 161 -2.44 -26.61 -10.35
C ALA A 161 -2.41 -27.29 -11.73
N LEU A 162 -1.36 -27.04 -12.52
CA LEU A 162 -1.16 -27.69 -13.82
C LEU A 162 -0.88 -29.19 -13.67
N ALA A 163 -0.02 -29.58 -12.72
CA ALA A 163 0.26 -30.98 -12.42
C ALA A 163 -1.01 -31.72 -11.97
N TYR A 164 -1.79 -31.11 -11.06
CA TYR A 164 -3.07 -31.66 -10.62
C TYR A 164 -4.05 -31.85 -11.78
N SER A 165 -4.17 -30.85 -12.67
CA SER A 165 -5.07 -30.93 -13.83
C SER A 165 -4.62 -31.96 -14.86
N GLY A 166 -3.30 -32.09 -15.08
CA GLY A 166 -2.72 -33.06 -16.01
C GLY A 166 -2.96 -34.51 -15.56
N THR A 167 -2.84 -34.80 -14.26
CA THR A 167 -3.11 -36.16 -13.74
C THR A 167 -4.57 -36.56 -13.95
N ARG A 168 -5.53 -35.66 -13.72
CA ARG A 168 -6.96 -35.94 -13.96
C ARG A 168 -7.26 -36.22 -15.43
N TYR A 169 -6.64 -35.50 -16.37
CA TYR A 169 -6.81 -35.74 -17.80
C TYR A 169 -6.30 -37.12 -18.24
N VAL A 170 -5.13 -37.54 -17.74
CA VAL A 170 -4.54 -38.85 -18.07
C VAL A 170 -5.36 -39.99 -17.48
N ILE A 171 -5.89 -39.83 -16.26
CA ILE A 171 -6.68 -40.86 -15.58
C ILE A 171 -8.07 -40.99 -16.23
N LEU A 172 -8.76 -39.88 -16.58
CA LEU A 172 -10.05 -39.92 -17.28
C LEU A 172 -9.94 -40.52 -18.70
N GLY A 173 -8.84 -40.23 -19.42
CA GLY A 173 -8.62 -40.82 -20.75
C GLY A 173 -8.42 -42.33 -20.69
N ARG A 174 -7.82 -42.85 -19.62
CA ARG A 174 -7.66 -44.29 -19.39
C ARG A 174 -8.99 -44.97 -19.03
N GLU A 175 -9.86 -44.31 -18.27
CA GLU A 175 -11.20 -44.83 -17.97
C GLU A 175 -12.07 -44.93 -19.23
N GLN A 176 -12.00 -43.97 -20.14
CA GLN A 176 -12.70 -44.04 -21.43
C GLN A 176 -12.20 -45.21 -22.30
N ALA A 177 -10.88 -45.44 -22.36
CA ALA A 177 -10.31 -46.55 -23.13
C ALA A 177 -10.70 -47.92 -22.57
N LEU A 178 -10.75 -48.06 -21.24
CA LEU A 178 -11.18 -49.30 -20.58
C LEU A 178 -12.69 -49.56 -20.75
N LEU A 179 -13.53 -48.52 -20.71
CA LEU A 179 -14.97 -48.64 -20.93
C LEU A 179 -15.30 -48.97 -22.40
N GLN A 180 -14.54 -48.45 -23.37
CA GLN A 180 -14.71 -48.78 -24.79
C GLN A 180 -14.37 -50.25 -25.08
N GLN A 181 -13.29 -50.79 -24.50
CA GLN A 181 -12.94 -52.22 -24.63
C GLN A 181 -14.02 -53.15 -24.03
N GLY A 182 -14.66 -52.74 -22.93
CA GLY A 182 -15.79 -53.47 -22.34
C GLY A 182 -17.05 -53.49 -23.23
N VAL A 183 -17.28 -52.43 -24.01
CA VAL A 183 -18.40 -52.36 -24.95
C VAL A 183 -18.18 -53.27 -26.16
N ASP A 184 -16.97 -53.32 -26.72
CA ASP A 184 -16.66 -54.16 -27.89
C ASP A 184 -16.74 -55.66 -27.59
N THR A 185 -16.31 -56.07 -26.40
CA THR A 185 -16.35 -57.48 -25.97
C THR A 185 -17.77 -57.98 -25.73
N LEU A 186 -18.68 -57.12 -25.25
CA LEU A 186 -20.10 -57.45 -25.13
C LEU A 186 -20.82 -57.44 -26.49
N PHE A 187 -20.41 -56.57 -27.42
CA PHE A 187 -21.00 -56.49 -28.77
C PHE A 187 -20.72 -57.75 -29.59
N HIS A 188 -19.49 -58.27 -29.56
CA HIS A 188 -19.12 -59.49 -30.27
C HIS A 188 -19.79 -60.76 -29.74
N ARG A 189 -20.28 -60.75 -28.48
CA ARG A 189 -20.92 -61.91 -27.88
C ARG A 189 -22.40 -62.06 -28.26
N VAL A 190 -23.02 -61.00 -28.80
CA VAL A 190 -24.49 -60.95 -29.01
C VAL A 190 -24.89 -60.95 -30.50
N LEU A 191 -24.07 -60.51 -31.45
CA LEU A 191 -24.41 -60.51 -32.89
C LEU A 191 -23.24 -61.01 -33.80
N PRO A 192 -23.27 -62.26 -34.30
CA PRO A 192 -22.26 -62.79 -35.22
C PRO A 192 -22.61 -62.58 -36.70
N ALA A 193 -23.28 -61.48 -37.07
CA ALA A 193 -23.62 -61.19 -38.47
C ALA A 193 -23.81 -59.68 -38.73
N GLN A 194 -22.71 -58.90 -38.85
CA GLN A 194 -22.54 -57.81 -39.82
C GLN A 194 -21.23 -57.01 -39.58
N GLN A 195 -20.54 -56.67 -40.69
CA GLN A 195 -19.12 -56.31 -40.78
C GLN A 195 -18.79 -54.81 -40.87
N ARG A 196 -19.53 -53.87 -40.26
CA ARG A 196 -19.05 -52.45 -40.29
C ARG A 196 -19.45 -51.63 -39.06
N ILE A 197 -18.42 -51.25 -38.32
CA ILE A 197 -18.43 -50.50 -37.07
C ILE A 197 -18.29 -49.01 -37.42
N VAL A 198 -19.29 -48.19 -37.09
CA VAL A 198 -19.14 -46.72 -37.06
C VAL A 198 -19.73 -46.13 -35.79
N ASP A 199 -20.82 -46.67 -35.22
CA ASP A 199 -21.29 -46.27 -33.88
C ASP A 199 -22.18 -47.34 -33.22
N ALA A 200 -21.58 -48.15 -32.33
CA ALA A 200 -22.26 -49.26 -31.64
C ALA A 200 -23.48 -48.81 -30.78
N ARG A 201 -23.42 -47.60 -30.19
CA ARG A 201 -24.51 -47.05 -29.36
C ARG A 201 -25.73 -46.64 -30.16
N ALA A 202 -25.53 -46.03 -31.33
CA ALA A 202 -26.63 -45.65 -32.21
C ALA A 202 -27.34 -46.90 -32.75
N GLN A 203 -26.57 -47.92 -33.12
CA GLN A 203 -27.11 -49.17 -33.65
C GLN A 203 -27.87 -50.01 -32.60
N LEU A 204 -27.43 -50.01 -31.32
CA LEU A 204 -28.17 -50.64 -30.23
C LEU A 204 -29.50 -49.94 -29.92
N ALA A 205 -29.50 -48.60 -29.94
CA ALA A 205 -30.72 -47.82 -29.75
C ALA A 205 -31.73 -48.10 -30.88
N GLU A 206 -31.25 -48.19 -32.13
CA GLU A 206 -32.07 -48.47 -33.30
C GLU A 206 -32.57 -49.92 -33.33
N ALA A 207 -31.75 -50.89 -32.92
CA ALA A 207 -32.14 -52.29 -32.77
C ALA A 207 -33.24 -52.48 -31.70
N LEU A 208 -33.12 -51.83 -30.53
CA LEU A 208 -34.14 -51.87 -29.48
C LEU A 208 -35.46 -51.22 -29.92
N LEU A 209 -35.38 -50.10 -30.64
CA LEU A 209 -36.56 -49.44 -31.22
C LEU A 209 -37.23 -50.31 -32.31
N SER A 210 -36.45 -51.01 -33.12
CA SER A 210 -36.97 -51.93 -34.13
C SER A 210 -37.60 -53.19 -33.53
N ALA A 211 -37.03 -53.71 -32.42
CA ALA A 211 -37.57 -54.84 -31.68
C ALA A 211 -38.87 -54.45 -30.93
N GLN A 212 -38.94 -53.25 -30.35
CA GLN A 212 -40.18 -52.74 -29.77
C GLN A 212 -41.26 -52.48 -30.83
N ARG A 213 -40.91 -51.99 -32.02
CA ARG A 213 -41.86 -51.87 -33.14
C ARG A 213 -42.34 -53.23 -33.64
N LYS A 214 -41.48 -54.25 -33.68
CA LYS A 214 -41.86 -55.63 -34.00
C LYS A 214 -42.72 -56.28 -32.90
N ALA A 215 -42.52 -55.92 -31.64
CA ALA A 215 -43.33 -56.39 -30.51
C ALA A 215 -44.66 -55.63 -30.36
N GLY A 216 -44.74 -54.39 -30.87
CA GLY A 216 -45.90 -53.50 -30.74
C GLY A 216 -46.82 -53.42 -31.97
N GLY A 217 -46.56 -54.18 -33.04
CA GLY A 217 -47.33 -54.09 -34.27
C GLY A 217 -47.27 -55.36 -35.12
N GLY A 218 -48.10 -56.36 -34.80
CA GLY A 218 -48.33 -57.48 -35.71
C GLY A 218 -48.93 -58.75 -35.12
N GLY A 219 -50.27 -58.77 -34.97
CA GLY A 219 -51.07 -59.97 -35.21
C GLY A 219 -51.50 -60.76 -33.98
N GLY A 220 -52.72 -60.50 -33.51
CA GLY A 220 -53.45 -61.48 -32.71
C GLY A 220 -53.79 -62.73 -33.53
N LEU A 221 -53.65 -63.90 -32.92
CA LEU A 221 -54.42 -65.09 -33.24
C LEU A 221 -54.76 -65.84 -31.95
N SER A 222 -56.05 -65.99 -31.77
CA SER A 222 -56.75 -67.07 -31.08
C SER A 222 -56.00 -68.41 -31.02
N LEU A 223 -56.10 -69.10 -29.87
CA LEU A 223 -56.62 -70.46 -29.71
C LEU A 223 -56.02 -71.08 -28.42
N LEU A 224 -56.87 -71.35 -27.42
CA LEU A 224 -57.10 -72.68 -26.82
C LEU A 224 -57.85 -72.55 -25.48
N ALA A 225 -59.02 -73.21 -25.46
CA ALA A 225 -59.82 -73.72 -24.33
C ALA A 225 -60.39 -72.71 -23.31
#